data_AF-A0A8T5NHA5-F1
#
_entry.id   AF-A0A8T5NHA5-F1
#
_cell.length_a   1.000
_cell.length_b   1.000
_cell.length_c   1.000
_cell.angle_alpha   90.00
_cell.angle_beta   90.00
_cell.angle_gamma   90.00
#
_symmetry.space_group_name_H-M   'P 1'
#
loop_
_entity.id
_entity.type
_entity.pdbx_description
1 polymer ?
#
loop_
_entity_poly.entity_id
_entity_poly.type
_entity_poly.pdbx_seq_one_letter_code
_entity_poly.pdbx_strand_id
1 'polypeptide(L)'
;MSLLNHNIFFIKLLKFTRLKTNLPFTVDICDNNGQKLVTLRRGFTFFRSSVNVFDANGQKIGRYQQRLLSLGGKFEVFDSTDQRVAQLQGNWKGWDFTFKDNQGRELAKVTKKWDGLGKELFTTADNYAVEVKPQVTEQGLKKLVLSAAFCVDMVLKEG
;
A
#
# COMPACT_ATOMS: atom_id res chain seq x y z
N MET A 1 30.51 16.13 8.81
CA MET A 1 29.21 16.05 9.50
C MET A 1 28.35 17.27 9.11
N SER A 2 27.90 17.36 7.85
CA SER A 2 27.08 18.50 7.37
C SER A 2 26.37 18.20 6.04
N LEU A 3 25.76 17.01 5.90
CA LEU A 3 24.98 16.65 4.70
C LEU A 3 23.58 16.11 5.01
N LEU A 4 23.25 15.91 6.30
CA LEU A 4 21.92 15.40 6.73
C LEU A 4 20.90 16.52 6.96
N ASN A 5 21.32 17.75 7.31
CA ASN A 5 20.39 18.82 7.67
C ASN A 5 19.70 19.51 6.48
N HIS A 6 20.31 19.54 5.29
CA HIS A 6 19.69 20.14 4.11
C HIS A 6 18.48 19.34 3.61
N ASN A 7 18.54 18.00 3.67
CA ASN A 7 17.42 17.14 3.27
C ASN A 7 16.19 17.33 4.18
N ILE A 8 16.39 17.52 5.49
CA ILE A 8 15.28 17.64 6.45
C ILE A 8 14.47 18.93 6.21
N PHE A 9 15.13 20.05 5.91
CA PHE A 9 14.46 21.32 5.63
C PHE A 9 13.70 21.28 4.31
N PHE A 10 14.29 20.69 3.26
CA PHE A 10 13.64 20.56 1.95
C PHE A 10 12.44 19.61 2.01
N ILE A 11 12.54 18.50 2.73
CA ILE A 11 11.40 17.59 3.00
C ILE A 11 10.27 18.33 3.72
N LYS A 12 10.58 19.21 4.69
CA LYS A 12 9.57 20.04 5.37
C LYS A 12 8.93 21.08 4.45
N LEU A 13 9.68 21.70 3.54
CA LEU A 13 9.16 22.68 2.59
C LEU A 13 8.27 22.03 1.51
N LEU A 14 8.62 20.82 1.06
CA LEU A 14 7.81 20.02 0.14
C LEU A 14 6.45 19.59 0.73
N LYS A 15 6.29 19.58 2.06
CA LYS A 15 5.00 19.32 2.72
C LYS A 15 3.93 20.39 2.43
N PHE A 16 4.26 21.54 1.86
CA PHE A 16 3.27 22.58 1.56
C PHE A 16 2.95 22.75 0.07
N THR A 17 3.50 21.89 -0.79
CA THR A 17 3.25 21.90 -2.25
C THR A 17 2.64 20.57 -2.72
N ARG A 18 2.09 20.53 -3.95
CA ARG A 18 1.62 19.31 -4.65
C ARG A 18 2.69 18.20 -4.81
N LEU A 19 3.91 18.43 -4.33
CA LEU A 19 5.03 17.48 -4.29
C LEU A 19 5.01 16.57 -3.04
N LYS A 20 4.05 16.76 -2.12
CA LYS A 20 3.78 15.87 -0.96
C LYS A 20 3.68 14.40 -1.36
N THR A 21 3.04 14.12 -2.49
CA THR A 21 2.88 12.79 -3.10
C THR A 21 4.18 12.05 -3.36
N ASN A 22 5.33 12.72 -3.45
CA ASN A 22 6.62 12.11 -3.77
C ASN A 22 7.49 11.82 -2.53
N LEU A 23 7.01 12.17 -1.34
CA LEU A 23 7.78 12.02 -0.10
C LEU A 23 7.94 10.55 0.33
N PRO A 24 9.13 10.14 0.77
CA PRO A 24 9.32 8.80 1.30
C PRO A 24 8.48 8.60 2.56
N PHE A 25 7.96 7.39 2.73
CA PHE A 25 7.24 6.99 3.95
C PHE A 25 7.70 5.60 4.39
N THR A 26 7.46 5.31 5.66
CA THR A 26 7.60 3.98 6.25
C THR A 26 6.40 3.73 7.16
N VAL A 27 5.74 2.60 6.98
CA VAL A 27 4.55 2.20 7.74
C VAL A 27 4.77 0.80 8.26
N ASP A 28 4.70 0.62 9.58
CA ASP A 28 4.71 -0.69 10.23
C ASP A 28 3.27 -1.14 10.49
N ILE A 29 2.96 -2.36 10.05
CA ILE A 29 1.67 -3.02 10.34
C ILE A 29 1.93 -4.04 11.44
N CYS A 30 1.23 -3.89 12.55
CA CYS A 30 1.33 -4.77 13.71
C CYS A 30 0.01 -5.53 13.94
N ASP A 31 0.10 -6.66 14.63
CA ASP A 31 -1.06 -7.37 15.16
C ASP A 31 -1.62 -6.68 16.43
N ASN A 32 -2.68 -7.25 16.99
CA ASN A 32 -3.32 -6.73 18.21
C ASN A 32 -2.43 -6.78 19.46
N ASN A 33 -1.33 -7.55 19.43
CA ASN A 33 -0.35 -7.63 20.50
C ASN A 33 0.82 -6.67 20.29
N GLY A 34 0.79 -5.86 19.23
CA GLY A 34 1.88 -4.96 18.85
C GLY A 34 3.04 -5.64 18.14
N GLN A 35 2.93 -6.93 17.78
CA GLN A 35 3.96 -7.63 17.01
C GLN A 35 3.91 -7.20 15.56
N LYS A 36 5.06 -6.75 15.04
CA LYS A 36 5.18 -6.30 13.65
C LYS A 36 5.01 -7.47 12.68
N LEU A 37 4.05 -7.35 11.76
CA LEU A 37 3.76 -8.34 10.73
C LEU A 37 4.52 -8.04 9.43
N VAL A 38 4.44 -6.78 9.00
CA VAL A 38 5.10 -6.26 7.78
C VAL A 38 5.46 -4.79 7.92
N THR A 39 6.45 -4.36 7.15
CA THR A 39 6.83 -2.95 6.97
C THR A 39 6.68 -2.57 5.51
N LEU A 40 5.94 -1.49 5.23
CA LEU A 40 5.89 -0.86 3.91
C LEU A 40 6.90 0.28 3.87
N ARG A 41 7.72 0.33 2.83
CA ARG A 41 8.69 1.41 2.64
C ARG A 41 8.62 1.93 1.21
N ARG A 42 8.42 3.24 1.09
CA ARG A 42 8.48 3.95 -0.18
C ARG A 42 9.65 4.92 -0.19
N GLY A 43 10.50 4.82 -1.22
CA GLY A 43 11.56 5.79 -1.46
C GLY A 43 11.03 7.07 -2.13
N PHE A 44 11.89 8.07 -2.27
CA PHE A 44 11.56 9.25 -3.06
C PHE A 44 11.32 8.84 -4.52
N THR A 45 10.20 9.25 -5.10
CA THR A 45 9.81 8.82 -6.46
C THR A 45 9.28 10.01 -7.25
N PHE A 46 9.73 10.21 -8.48
CA PHE A 46 9.35 11.39 -9.28
C PHE A 46 8.17 11.17 -10.24
N PHE A 47 7.92 9.92 -10.66
CA PHE A 47 6.87 9.60 -11.66
C PHE A 47 6.10 8.31 -11.36
N ARG A 48 6.78 7.24 -10.93
CA ARG A 48 6.19 5.90 -10.80
C ARG A 48 6.39 5.32 -9.40
N SER A 49 5.46 5.56 -8.48
CA SER A 49 5.54 5.11 -7.09
C SER A 49 5.79 3.60 -6.99
N SER A 50 6.84 3.22 -6.25
CA SER A 50 7.13 1.84 -5.88
C SER A 50 7.25 1.71 -4.36
N VAL A 51 6.47 0.80 -3.79
CA VAL A 51 6.43 0.54 -2.35
C VAL A 51 6.93 -0.87 -2.10
N ASN A 52 8.03 -1.01 -1.38
CA ASN A 52 8.56 -2.32 -0.97
C ASN A 52 7.89 -2.79 0.30
N VAL A 53 7.67 -4.10 0.41
CA VAL A 53 7.09 -4.75 1.58
C VAL A 53 8.11 -5.70 2.17
N PHE A 54 8.34 -5.59 3.47
CA PHE A 54 9.27 -6.41 4.23
C PHE A 54 8.51 -7.18 5.30
N ASP A 55 9.03 -8.35 5.68
CA ASP A 55 8.53 -9.10 6.83
C ASP A 55 9.03 -8.50 8.16
N ALA A 56 8.66 -9.14 9.26
CA ALA A 56 9.07 -8.75 10.61
C ALA A 56 10.61 -8.70 10.80
N ASN A 57 11.33 -9.55 10.07
CA ASN A 57 12.79 -9.68 10.12
C ASN A 57 13.51 -8.74 9.14
N GLY A 58 12.78 -7.95 8.36
CA GLY A 58 13.33 -7.06 7.34
C GLY A 58 13.67 -7.74 6.01
N GLN A 59 13.23 -8.98 5.78
CA GLN A 59 13.37 -9.65 4.48
C GLN A 59 12.30 -9.13 3.51
N LYS A 60 12.70 -8.82 2.27
CA LYS A 60 11.77 -8.34 1.24
C LYS A 60 10.80 -9.46 0.89
N ILE A 61 9.50 -9.21 1.08
CA ILE A 61 8.41 -10.09 0.65
C ILE A 61 8.08 -9.80 -0.81
N GLY A 62 8.08 -8.53 -1.19
CA GLY A 62 7.69 -8.10 -2.52
C GLY A 62 7.57 -6.59 -2.66
N ARG A 63 6.93 -6.13 -3.73
CA ARG A 63 6.69 -4.70 -3.94
C ARG A 63 5.42 -4.42 -4.74
N TYR A 64 4.83 -3.27 -4.45
CA TYR A 64 3.83 -2.61 -5.29
C TYR A 64 4.51 -1.65 -6.24
N GLN A 65 4.04 -1.62 -7.47
CA GLN A 65 4.46 -0.66 -8.46
C GLN A 65 3.22 -0.06 -9.13
N GLN A 66 3.01 1.23 -8.93
CA GLN A 66 1.93 1.94 -9.61
C GLN A 66 2.14 1.91 -11.13
N ARG A 67 1.07 1.70 -11.89
CA ARG A 67 1.10 1.79 -13.36
C ARG A 67 0.79 3.22 -13.80
N LEU A 68 1.72 3.82 -14.53
CA LEU A 68 1.58 5.14 -15.16
C LEU A 68 0.36 5.16 -16.09
N LEU A 69 -0.37 6.28 -16.12
CA LEU A 69 -1.54 6.53 -16.99
C LEU A 69 -2.76 5.62 -16.74
N SER A 70 -2.85 4.95 -15.60
CA SER A 70 -4.06 4.21 -15.23
C SER A 70 -5.07 5.12 -14.52
N LEU A 71 -6.18 5.44 -15.18
CA LEU A 71 -7.31 6.25 -14.64
C LEU A 71 -7.97 5.63 -13.37
N GLY A 72 -7.55 4.42 -12.99
CA GLY A 72 -8.13 3.60 -11.92
C GLY A 72 -7.19 3.31 -10.74
N GLY A 73 -5.96 3.85 -10.72
CA GLY A 73 -5.01 3.55 -9.62
C GLY A 73 -4.58 2.08 -9.60
N LYS A 74 -4.20 1.52 -10.77
CA LYS A 74 -3.75 0.13 -10.87
C LYS A 74 -2.31 -0.01 -10.34
N PHE A 75 -2.07 -1.11 -9.64
CA PHE A 75 -0.73 -1.49 -9.18
C PHE A 75 -0.37 -2.88 -9.70
N GLU A 76 0.86 -3.03 -10.15
CA GLU A 76 1.49 -4.33 -10.38
C GLU A 76 2.13 -4.78 -9.07
N VAL A 77 2.02 -6.06 -8.75
CA VAL A 77 2.51 -6.66 -7.51
C VAL A 77 3.56 -7.70 -7.86
N PHE A 78 4.73 -7.53 -7.27
CA PHE A 78 5.88 -8.38 -7.50
C PHE A 78 6.26 -9.10 -6.20
N ASP A 79 6.78 -10.31 -6.33
CA ASP A 79 7.36 -11.06 -5.21
C ASP A 79 8.79 -10.59 -4.88
N SER A 80 9.46 -11.30 -3.98
CA SER A 80 10.82 -11.04 -3.55
C SER A 80 11.86 -11.20 -4.67
N THR A 81 11.55 -12.02 -5.68
CA THR A 81 12.37 -12.28 -6.87
C THR A 81 12.11 -11.30 -8.01
N ASP A 82 11.27 -10.29 -7.77
CA ASP A 82 10.80 -9.31 -8.76
C ASP A 82 10.04 -9.95 -9.94
N GLN A 83 9.44 -11.12 -9.73
CA GLN A 83 8.45 -11.67 -10.66
C GLN A 83 7.08 -11.09 -10.35
N ARG A 84 6.35 -10.68 -11.39
CA ARG A 84 4.98 -10.19 -11.22
C ARG A 84 4.10 -11.38 -10.83
N VAL A 85 3.47 -11.32 -9.66
CA VAL A 85 2.61 -12.40 -9.15
C VAL A 85 1.13 -12.02 -9.19
N ALA A 86 0.83 -10.73 -9.12
CA ALA A 86 -0.54 -10.24 -9.14
C ALA A 86 -0.63 -8.81 -9.66
N GLN A 87 -1.86 -8.36 -9.86
CA GLN A 87 -2.23 -6.98 -10.09
C GLN A 87 -3.33 -6.58 -9.12
N LEU A 88 -3.22 -5.38 -8.57
CA LEU A 88 -4.27 -4.73 -7.80
C LEU A 88 -4.97 -3.72 -8.70
N GLN A 89 -6.26 -3.91 -8.93
CA GLN A 89 -7.04 -3.03 -9.78
C GLN A 89 -8.45 -2.85 -9.22
N GLY A 90 -9.06 -1.70 -9.47
CA GLY A 90 -10.41 -1.44 -8.97
C GLY A 90 -10.83 0.01 -9.12
N ASN A 91 -11.91 0.35 -8.44
CA ASN A 91 -12.44 1.70 -8.41
C ASN A 91 -11.93 2.43 -7.17
N TRP A 92 -10.98 3.34 -7.37
CA TRP A 92 -10.44 4.17 -6.30
C TRP A 92 -11.47 5.08 -5.63
N LYS A 93 -12.51 5.51 -6.34
CA LYS A 93 -13.58 6.34 -5.76
C LYS A 93 -14.44 5.55 -4.77
N GLY A 94 -14.70 4.29 -5.10
CA GLY A 94 -15.50 3.39 -4.28
C GLY A 94 -14.69 2.62 -3.24
N TRP A 95 -13.37 2.79 -3.22
CA TRP A 95 -12.46 2.00 -2.40
C TRP A 95 -12.65 0.49 -2.56
N ASP A 96 -12.98 0.03 -3.78
CA ASP A 96 -13.19 -1.38 -4.10
C ASP A 96 -12.07 -1.83 -5.05
N PHE A 97 -11.18 -2.67 -4.53
CA PHE A 97 -10.03 -3.19 -5.26
C PHE A 97 -9.98 -4.71 -5.21
N THR A 98 -9.48 -5.29 -6.29
CA THR A 98 -9.33 -6.73 -6.46
C THR A 98 -7.88 -7.07 -6.76
N PHE A 99 -7.32 -8.03 -6.02
CA PHE A 99 -6.11 -8.74 -6.40
C PHE A 99 -6.45 -9.80 -7.43
N LYS A 100 -5.80 -9.72 -8.59
CA LYS A 100 -5.89 -10.76 -9.61
C LYS A 100 -4.51 -11.32 -9.89
N ASP A 101 -4.40 -12.64 -10.02
CA ASP A 101 -3.16 -13.26 -10.46
C ASP A 101 -2.89 -12.99 -11.95
N ASN A 102 -1.77 -13.52 -12.45
CA ASN A 102 -1.40 -13.40 -13.86
C ASN A 102 -2.39 -14.07 -14.84
N GLN A 103 -3.22 -15.00 -14.36
CA GLN A 103 -4.26 -15.67 -15.14
C GLN A 103 -5.60 -14.92 -15.05
N GLY A 104 -5.67 -13.83 -14.29
CA GLY A 104 -6.87 -13.04 -14.08
C GLY A 104 -7.80 -13.59 -12.99
N ARG A 105 -7.41 -14.66 -12.29
CA ARG A 105 -8.18 -15.22 -11.18
C ARG A 105 -8.11 -14.29 -9.98
N GLU A 106 -9.24 -14.09 -9.32
CA GLU A 106 -9.34 -13.27 -8.13
C GLU A 106 -8.72 -13.97 -6.91
N LEU A 107 -7.72 -13.34 -6.31
CA LEU A 107 -7.03 -13.84 -5.14
C LEU A 107 -7.57 -13.22 -3.85
N ALA A 108 -7.96 -11.96 -3.91
CA ALA A 108 -8.48 -11.23 -2.76
C ALA A 108 -9.24 -9.97 -3.18
N LYS A 109 -10.07 -9.47 -2.27
CA LYS A 109 -10.80 -8.22 -2.40
C LYS A 109 -10.49 -7.30 -1.22
N VAL A 110 -10.29 -6.02 -1.51
CA VAL A 110 -10.04 -4.96 -0.52
C VAL A 110 -11.14 -3.93 -0.68
N THR A 111 -11.97 -3.75 0.35
CA THR A 111 -13.08 -2.80 0.35
C THR A 111 -13.04 -1.90 1.57
N LYS A 112 -13.47 -0.63 1.44
CA LYS A 112 -13.76 0.20 2.61
C LYS A 112 -15.08 -0.27 3.24
N LYS A 113 -15.07 -0.58 4.54
CA LYS A 113 -16.27 -0.94 5.29
C LYS A 113 -16.99 0.34 5.70
N TRP A 114 -18.19 0.56 5.14
CA TRP A 114 -19.11 1.61 5.58
C TRP A 114 -20.11 1.02 6.56
N ASP A 115 -19.96 1.27 7.86
CA ASP A 115 -20.86 0.75 8.92
C ASP A 115 -22.13 1.60 9.13
N GLY A 116 -22.56 2.35 8.11
CA GLY A 116 -23.82 3.10 8.08
C GLY A 116 -23.72 4.57 8.52
N LEU A 117 -24.62 5.39 7.98
CA LEU A 117 -24.86 6.80 8.34
C LEU A 117 -25.12 6.92 9.86
N GLY A 118 -24.09 7.23 10.65
CA GLY A 118 -24.25 7.56 12.07
C GLY A 118 -23.18 7.01 13.03
N LYS A 119 -22.32 6.07 12.62
CA LYS A 119 -21.20 5.59 13.48
C LYS A 119 -19.84 6.23 13.18
N GLU A 120 -19.72 7.01 12.11
CA GLU A 120 -18.45 7.63 11.71
C GLU A 120 -18.06 8.87 12.52
N LEU A 121 -18.89 9.36 13.45
CA LEU A 121 -18.61 10.60 14.17
C LEU A 121 -17.57 10.48 15.30
N PHE A 122 -17.06 9.29 15.60
CA PHE A 122 -16.21 9.11 16.79
C PHE A 122 -14.76 8.65 16.54
N THR A 123 -14.35 8.33 15.30
CA THR A 123 -12.94 8.08 14.97
C THR A 123 -12.61 8.47 13.53
N THR A 124 -11.56 9.25 13.32
CA THR A 124 -11.08 9.73 12.01
C THR A 124 -10.46 8.63 11.13
N ALA A 125 -10.37 7.38 11.60
CA ALA A 125 -9.71 6.29 10.90
C ALA A 125 -10.67 5.57 9.92
N ASP A 126 -10.20 5.33 8.70
CA ASP A 126 -10.92 4.52 7.70
C ASP A 126 -10.83 3.02 8.03
N ASN A 127 -11.96 2.31 7.99
CA ASN A 127 -12.00 0.87 8.17
C ASN A 127 -11.97 0.14 6.82
N TYR A 128 -11.03 -0.79 6.66
CA TYR A 128 -10.89 -1.62 5.45
C TYR A 128 -11.13 -3.10 5.77
N ALA A 129 -11.85 -3.77 4.88
CA ALA A 129 -12.01 -5.22 4.88
C ALA A 129 -11.14 -5.83 3.78
N VAL A 130 -10.39 -6.88 4.13
CA VAL A 130 -9.56 -7.64 3.19
C VAL A 130 -10.06 -9.08 3.20
N GLU A 131 -10.72 -9.49 2.11
CA GLU A 131 -11.20 -10.86 1.91
C GLU A 131 -10.18 -11.64 1.08
N VAL A 132 -9.55 -12.64 1.68
CA VAL A 132 -8.55 -13.49 1.00
C VAL A 132 -9.21 -14.80 0.58
N LYS A 133 -9.11 -15.17 -0.70
CA LYS A 133 -9.67 -16.44 -1.19
C LYS A 133 -8.86 -17.63 -0.65
N PRO A 134 -9.49 -18.78 -0.35
CA PRO A 134 -8.80 -19.95 0.25
C PRO A 134 -7.61 -20.49 -0.56
N GLN A 135 -7.63 -20.28 -1.88
CA GLN A 135 -6.56 -20.67 -2.80
C GLN A 135 -5.23 -19.92 -2.58
N VAL A 136 -5.25 -18.80 -1.86
CA VAL A 136 -4.03 -18.08 -1.46
C VAL A 136 -3.44 -18.79 -0.25
N THR A 137 -2.54 -19.74 -0.47
CA THR A 137 -1.91 -20.52 0.61
C THR A 137 -0.58 -19.91 1.05
N GLU A 138 0.13 -19.28 0.12
CA GLU A 138 1.45 -18.70 0.34
C GLU A 138 1.42 -17.51 1.32
N GLN A 139 2.27 -17.57 2.35
CA GLN A 139 2.31 -16.55 3.41
C GLN A 139 2.77 -15.18 2.90
N GLY A 140 3.72 -15.14 1.97
CA GLY A 140 4.20 -13.91 1.35
C GLY A 140 3.06 -13.18 0.64
N LEU A 141 2.33 -13.90 -0.21
CA LEU A 141 1.18 -13.36 -0.92
C LEU A 141 0.05 -12.90 0.01
N LYS A 142 -0.25 -13.62 1.11
CA LYS A 142 -1.22 -13.15 2.12
C LYS A 142 -0.82 -11.82 2.75
N LYS A 143 0.47 -11.69 3.10
CA LYS A 143 1.03 -10.46 3.67
C LYS A 143 0.99 -9.29 2.68
N LEU A 144 1.27 -9.57 1.39
CA LEU A 144 1.05 -8.60 0.33
C LEU A 144 -0.43 -8.19 0.31
N VAL A 145 -1.35 -9.12 0.13
CA VAL A 145 -2.80 -8.83 0.11
C VAL A 145 -3.25 -7.97 1.30
N LEU A 146 -2.79 -8.27 2.53
CA LEU A 146 -3.06 -7.46 3.72
C LEU A 146 -2.52 -6.03 3.59
N SER A 147 -1.26 -5.87 3.18
CA SER A 147 -0.59 -4.57 3.06
C SER A 147 -1.20 -3.65 1.98
N ALA A 148 -2.05 -4.20 1.11
CA ALA A 148 -2.62 -3.49 -0.01
C ALA A 148 -3.53 -2.33 0.38
N ALA A 149 -4.36 -2.50 1.42
CA ALA A 149 -5.25 -1.44 1.89
C ALA A 149 -4.44 -0.20 2.28
N PHE A 150 -3.36 -0.40 3.03
CA PHE A 150 -2.42 0.64 3.42
C PHE A 150 -1.65 1.22 2.24
N CYS A 151 -1.21 0.38 1.30
CA CYS A 151 -0.53 0.86 0.09
C CYS A 151 -1.43 1.77 -0.75
N VAL A 152 -2.70 1.41 -0.92
CA VAL A 152 -3.68 2.20 -1.67
C VAL A 152 -3.94 3.52 -0.95
N ASP A 153 -4.18 3.49 0.35
CA ASP A 153 -4.45 4.67 1.16
C ASP A 153 -3.28 5.67 1.10
N MET A 154 -2.06 5.20 1.35
CA MET A 154 -0.85 6.04 1.36
C MET A 154 -0.44 6.56 -0.02
N VAL A 155 -0.72 5.83 -1.11
CA VAL A 155 -0.32 6.24 -2.46
C VAL A 155 -1.40 7.05 -3.18
N LEU A 156 -2.69 6.76 -2.98
CA LEU A 156 -3.79 7.43 -3.70
C LEU A 156 -4.41 8.60 -2.92
N LYS A 157 -4.42 8.55 -1.58
CA LYS A 157 -5.13 9.54 -0.75
C LYS A 157 -4.26 10.72 -0.33
N GLU A 158 -2.93 10.54 -0.27
CA GLU A 158 -1.96 11.64 -0.14
C GLU A 158 -1.65 12.34 -1.49
N GLY A 159 -2.54 12.13 -2.49
CA GLY A 159 -2.58 12.67 -3.87
C GLY A 159 -2.91 14.14 -4.00
#